data_AF-A0ABD5AXA4-F1
#
_entry.id   AF-A0ABD5AXA4-F1
#
_cell.length_a   1.000
_cell.length_b   1.000
_cell.length_c   1.000
_cell.angle_alpha   90.00
_cell.angle_beta   90.00
_cell.angle_gamma   90.00
#
_symmetry.space_group_name_H-M   'P 1'
#
loop_
_entity.id
_entity.type
_entity.pdbx_description
1 polymer ?
#
loop_
_entity_poly.entity_id
_entity_poly.type
_entity_poly.pdbx_seq_one_letter_code
_entity_poly.pdbx_strand_id
1 'polypeptide(L)' 'MFALVVLLLFQFYFAFYYLLGEGASNGSPIMGLLSLILAFIVIAIMLSIRHYFKKHK' A
#
# COMPACT_ATOMS: atom_id res chain seq x y z
N MET A 1 9.99 -10.51 0.75
CA MET A 1 8.51 -10.43 0.87
C MET A 1 8.06 -9.77 2.16
N PHE A 2 8.62 -10.13 3.33
CA PHE A 2 8.24 -9.53 4.62
C PHE A 2 8.21 -7.98 4.63
N ALA A 3 9.28 -7.33 4.17
CA ALA A 3 9.33 -5.87 4.09
C ALA A 3 8.21 -5.25 3.23
N LEU A 4 7.84 -5.89 2.11
CA LEU A 4 6.75 -5.42 1.25
C LEU A 4 5.39 -5.59 1.93
N VAL A 5 5.20 -6.67 2.70
CA VAL A 5 3.97 -6.87 3.49
C VAL A 5 3.85 -5.81 4.57
N VAL A 6 4.94 -5.53 5.31
CA VAL A 6 4.96 -4.47 6.32
C VAL A 6 4.66 -3.12 5.69
N LEU A 7 5.31 -2.80 4.56
CA LEU A 7 5.06 -1.57 3.82
C LEU A 7 3.59 -1.46 3.38
N LEU A 8 3.00 -2.56 2.91
CA LEU A 8 1.60 -2.60 2.50
C LEU A 8 0.63 -2.34 3.67
N LEU A 9 0.91 -2.88 4.86
CA LEU A 9 0.14 -2.60 6.07
C LEU A 9 0.18 -1.12 6.44
N PHE A 10 1.34 -0.47 6.31
CA PHE A 10 1.44 0.97 6.51
C PHE A 10 0.59 1.73 5.49
N GLN A 11 0.59 1.36 4.22
CA GLN A 11 -0.25 2.03 3.22
C GLN A 11 -1.74 1.89 3.52
N PHE A 12 -2.19 0.73 4.00
CA PHE A 12 -3.59 0.55 4.41
C PHE A 12 -3.93 1.38 5.65
N TYR A 13 -3.04 1.41 6.65
CA TYR A 13 -3.22 2.24 7.84
C TYR A 13 -3.34 3.73 7.47
N PHE A 14 -2.44 4.25 6.63
CA PHE A 14 -2.48 5.65 6.21
C PHE A 14 -3.70 5.96 5.34
N ALA A 15 -4.09 5.06 4.44
CA ALA A 15 -5.30 5.22 3.64
C ALA A 15 -6.54 5.29 4.55
N PHE A 16 -6.65 4.40 5.54
CA PHE A 16 -7.73 4.44 6.51
C PHE A 16 -7.71 5.73 7.33
N TYR A 17 -6.55 6.10 7.88
CA TYR A 17 -6.39 7.29 8.72
C TYR A 17 -6.80 8.59 7.98
N TYR A 18 -6.38 8.77 6.73
CA TYR A 18 -6.66 9.99 5.97
C TYR A 18 -8.00 10.02 5.24
N LEU A 19 -8.63 8.87 4.98
CA LEU A 19 -9.94 8.81 4.30
C LEU A 19 -11.10 8.63 5.26
N LEU A 20 -10.91 7.91 6.36
CA LEU A 20 -11.98 7.48 7.27
C LEU A 20 -11.70 7.82 8.74
N GLY A 21 -10.44 8.04 9.11
CA GLY A 21 -10.01 8.38 10.46
C GLY A 21 -9.92 9.89 10.71
N GLU A 22 -9.23 10.26 11.79
CA GLU A 22 -9.03 11.66 12.19
C GLU A 22 -8.24 12.49 11.17
N GLY A 23 -7.48 11.84 10.29
CA GLY A 23 -6.82 12.48 9.17
C GLY A 23 -7.78 12.99 8.09
N ALA A 24 -9.03 12.51 8.06
CA ALA A 24 -10.05 13.00 7.13
C ALA A 24 -10.57 14.40 7.50
N SER A 25 -10.60 14.74 8.80
CA SER A 25 -11.03 16.05 9.29
C SER A 25 -9.88 17.05 9.42
N ASN A 26 -8.66 16.56 9.75
CA ASN A 26 -7.51 17.42 10.07
C ASN A 26 -6.42 17.42 9.00
N GLY A 27 -6.47 16.49 8.05
CA GLY A 27 -5.46 16.30 7.01
C GLY A 27 -6.03 16.44 5.60
N SER A 28 -5.16 16.29 4.60
CA SER A 28 -5.57 16.32 3.20
C SER A 28 -6.03 14.93 2.73
N PRO A 29 -7.25 14.78 2.20
CA PRO A 29 -7.73 13.51 1.62
C PRO A 29 -6.83 12.97 0.49
N ILE A 30 -6.06 13.86 -0.15
CA ILE A 30 -5.07 13.52 -1.18
C ILE A 30 -4.00 12.57 -0.62
N MET A 31 -3.61 12.70 0.65
CA MET A 31 -2.66 11.79 1.28
C MET A 31 -3.20 10.36 1.36
N GLY A 32 -4.49 10.21 1.62
CA GLY A 32 -5.17 8.91 1.60
C GLY A 32 -5.17 8.28 0.20
N LEU A 33 -5.47 9.07 -0.83
CA LEU A 33 -5.40 8.63 -2.23
C LEU A 33 -3.99 8.23 -2.65
N LEU A 34 -2.97 9.01 -2.29
CA LEU A 34 -1.57 8.69 -2.55
C LEU A 34 -1.17 7.37 -1.88
N SER A 35 -1.62 7.15 -0.65
CA SER A 35 -1.40 5.90 0.09
C SER A 35 -2.00 4.69 -0.64
N LEU A 36 -3.21 4.83 -1.19
CA LEU A 36 -3.85 3.78 -2.00
C LEU A 36 -3.08 3.49 -3.30
N ILE A 37 -2.60 4.52 -4.00
CA ILE A 37 -1.79 4.36 -5.21
C ILE A 37 -0.49 3.60 -4.87
N LEU A 38 0.18 3.98 -3.79
CA LEU A 38 1.39 3.30 -3.32
C LEU A 38 1.10 1.85 -2.92
N ALA A 39 -0.04 1.57 -2.26
CA ALA A 39 -0.46 0.20 -1.95
C ALA A 39 -0.59 -0.65 -3.23
N PHE A 40 -1.21 -0.09 -4.28
CA PHE A 40 -1.35 -0.78 -5.57
C PHE A 40 0.00 -1.10 -6.21
N ILE A 41 0.95 -0.15 -6.18
CA ILE A 41 2.31 -0.34 -6.68
C ILE A 41 3.01 -1.48 -5.90
N VAL A 42 2.90 -1.50 -4.57
CA VAL A 42 3.51 -2.55 -3.73
C VAL A 42 2.92 -3.92 -4.07
N ILE A 43 1.60 -4.03 -4.28
CA ILE A 43 0.95 -5.28 -4.70
C ILE A 43 1.48 -5.73 -6.06
N ALA A 44 1.59 -4.82 -7.04
CA ALA A 44 2.11 -5.13 -8.36
C ALA A 44 3.56 -5.65 -8.32
N ILE A 45 4.41 -5.07 -7.47
CA ILE A 45 5.79 -5.55 -7.22
C ILE A 45 5.76 -6.95 -6.60
N MET A 46 4.93 -7.17 -5.58
CA MET A 46 4.80 -8.49 -4.94
C MET A 46 4.36 -9.57 -5.93
N LEU A 47 3.38 -9.26 -6.80
CA LEU A 47 2.93 -10.16 -7.86
C LEU A 47 4.03 -10.45 -8.89
N SER A 48 4.75 -9.42 -9.32
CA SER A 48 5.87 -9.54 -10.27
C SER A 48 6.98 -10.45 -9.71
N ILE A 49 7.36 -10.24 -8.44
CA ILE A 49 8.34 -11.08 -7.75
C ILE A 49 7.84 -12.53 -7.67
N ARG A 50 6.58 -12.74 -7.25
CA ARG A 50 5.99 -14.08 -7.15
C ARG A 50 5.96 -14.78 -8.51
N HIS A 51 5.62 -14.07 -9.58
CA HIS A 51 5.60 -14.61 -10.93
C HIS A 51 7.00 -14.99 -11.40
N TYR A 52 7.99 -14.12 -11.19
CA TYR A 52 9.38 -14.38 -11.52
C TYR A 52 9.89 -15.66 -10.86
N PHE A 53 9.72 -15.80 -9.54
CA PHE A 53 10.17 -16.99 -8.82
C PHE A 53 9.37 -18.26 -9.17
N LYS A 54 8.14 -18.13 -9.65
CA LYS A 54 7.35 -19.29 -10.13
C LYS A 54 7.81 -19.77 -11.51
N LYS A 55 8.28 -18.84 -12.37
CA LYS A 55 8.74 -19.14 -13.73
C LYS A 55 10.20 -19.62 -13.78
N HIS A 56 10.99 -19.23 -12.78
CA HIS A 56 12.41 -19.58 -12.66
C HIS A 56 12.71 -20.59 -11.53
N LYS A 57 11.68 -21.34 -11.08
CA LYS A 57 11.80 -22.55 -10.27
C LYS A 57 11.37 -23.74 -11.10
#